data_AF-A0A960B8R8-F1
#
_entry.id   AF-A0A960B8R8-F1
#
_cell.length_a   1.000
_cell.length_b   1.000
_cell.length_c   1.000
_cell.angle_alpha   90.00
_cell.angle_beta   90.00
_cell.angle_gamma   90.00
#
_symmetry.space_group_name_H-M   'P 1'
#
loop_
_entity.id
_entity.type
_entity.pdbx_description
1 polymer ?
#
loop_
_entity_poly.entity_id
_entity_poly.type
_entity_poly.pdbx_seq_one_letter_code
_entity_poly.pdbx_strand_id
1 'polypeptide(L)'
;MMAAIDPVGALLRWLNAIDPPARALIGCAHAALPPVSADAIGVRLVGCVVDAGVDLPAQLLAAGIGRVEVVACPERPGAAADRTREWVRTLDGVAAVAADPHRRGHRSGPTFDLAHPALPRRLALGLGEPPLRLPFDPALPERDRALAALRVLADAGRAHLPESAGEEGDPAATLLAASGCTACGVCVRACPHDALVLDLADGVSTLRHLRDACRGDLACVRLCPERALAPAGVLTLLDVAREGTRELAAVSTRACRRCGTQHPVADGELCPTCTFRATSAFGSRLPPGTRPPG
;
A
#
# COMPACT_ATOMS: atom_id res chain seq x y z
N MET A 1 2.77 20.64 14.10
CA MET A 1 2.34 19.76 12.99
C MET A 1 1.06 19.09 13.44
N MET A 2 -0.10 19.67 13.12
CA MET A 2 -1.40 19.04 13.44
C MET A 2 -1.42 17.70 12.72
N ALA A 3 -1.43 16.60 13.48
CA ALA A 3 -1.68 15.29 12.90
C ALA A 3 -2.98 15.41 12.10
N ALA A 4 -2.91 15.20 10.78
CA ALA A 4 -4.10 15.09 9.97
C ALA A 4 -4.97 14.02 10.64
N ILE A 5 -6.21 14.38 10.96
CA ILE A 5 -7.14 13.43 11.57
C ILE A 5 -7.29 12.29 10.55
N ASP A 6 -6.93 11.08 10.95
CA ASP A 6 -7.17 9.85 10.19
C ASP A 6 -8.54 9.30 10.60
N PRO A 7 -9.61 9.65 9.88
CA PRO A 7 -10.97 9.32 10.30
C PRO A 7 -11.24 7.82 10.22
N VAL A 8 -10.58 7.12 9.29
CA VAL A 8 -10.72 5.67 9.11
C VAL A 8 -10.02 4.93 10.26
N GLY A 9 -8.81 5.32 10.62
CA GLY A 9 -8.13 4.76 11.80
C GLY A 9 -8.93 4.99 13.08
N ALA A 10 -9.57 6.14 13.22
CA ALA A 10 -10.44 6.43 14.35
C ALA A 10 -11.71 5.55 14.37
N LEU A 11 -12.36 5.33 13.23
CA LEU A 11 -13.46 4.38 13.07
C LEU A 11 -13.03 2.95 13.46
N LEU A 12 -11.86 2.51 13.02
CA LEU A 12 -11.34 1.18 13.35
C LEU A 12 -11.01 1.03 14.84
N ARG A 13 -10.45 2.06 15.49
CA ARG A 13 -10.25 2.06 16.95
C ARG A 13 -11.56 1.95 17.71
N TRP A 14 -12.61 2.59 17.20
CA TRP A 14 -13.95 2.44 17.76
C TRP A 14 -14.52 1.04 17.54
N LEU A 15 -14.37 0.47 16.35
CA LEU A 15 -14.76 -0.92 16.06
C LEU A 15 -14.01 -1.93 16.95
N ASN A 16 -12.73 -1.69 17.23
CA ASN A 16 -11.93 -2.52 18.15
C ASN A 16 -12.50 -2.53 19.58
N ALA A 17 -13.24 -1.50 19.98
CA ALA A 17 -13.78 -1.34 21.33
C ALA A 17 -15.20 -1.89 21.50
N ILE A 18 -15.85 -2.36 20.43
CA ILE A 18 -17.21 -2.89 20.45
C ILE A 18 -17.25 -4.30 19.85
N ASP A 19 -18.37 -4.99 20.01
CA ASP A 19 -18.64 -6.19 19.23
C ASP A 19 -18.94 -5.78 17.77
N PRO A 20 -18.37 -6.48 16.77
CA PRO A 20 -18.50 -6.06 15.39
C PRO A 20 -19.97 -6.12 14.95
N PRO A 21 -20.50 -5.04 14.36
CA PRO A 21 -21.85 -5.07 13.80
C PRO A 21 -21.91 -6.07 12.65
N ALA A 22 -23.08 -6.67 12.44
CA ALA A 22 -23.25 -7.65 11.36
C ALA A 22 -23.05 -7.02 9.98
N ARG A 23 -23.39 -5.72 9.86
CA ARG A 23 -23.36 -4.99 8.58
C ARG A 23 -22.84 -3.57 8.73
N ALA A 24 -22.23 -3.05 7.67
CA ALA A 24 -21.93 -1.63 7.53
C ALA A 24 -22.58 -1.05 6.28
N LEU A 25 -23.21 0.11 6.40
CA LEU A 25 -23.79 0.85 5.29
C LEU A 25 -22.87 2.03 4.95
N ILE A 26 -22.32 2.06 3.74
CA ILE A 26 -21.48 3.16 3.26
C ILE A 26 -22.33 4.12 2.43
N GLY A 27 -22.38 5.37 2.84
CA GLY A 27 -23.00 6.47 2.10
C GLY A 27 -21.96 7.53 1.74
N CYS A 28 -21.99 8.05 0.53
CA CYS A 28 -21.11 9.15 0.13
C CYS A 28 -21.62 10.51 0.63
N ALA A 29 -20.82 11.57 0.47
CA ALA A 29 -21.23 12.93 0.85
C ALA A 29 -22.53 13.39 0.16
N HIS A 30 -22.85 12.86 -1.03
CA HIS A 30 -24.01 13.25 -1.84
C HIS A 30 -25.27 12.42 -1.52
N ALA A 31 -25.13 11.34 -0.75
CA ALA A 31 -26.23 10.44 -0.43
C ALA A 31 -26.52 10.50 1.07
N ALA A 32 -27.78 10.70 1.43
CA ALA A 32 -28.20 10.46 2.80
C ALA A 32 -28.12 8.96 3.10
N LEU A 33 -27.49 8.60 4.23
CA LEU A 33 -27.57 7.24 4.74
C LEU A 33 -29.04 6.92 5.07
N PRO A 34 -29.58 5.78 4.60
CA PRO A 34 -30.89 5.32 5.03
C PRO A 34 -30.89 5.00 6.54
N PRO A 35 -32.05 4.79 7.16
CA PRO A 35 -32.13 4.39 8.57
C PRO A 35 -31.26 3.17 8.86
N VAL A 36 -30.25 3.35 9.73
CA VAL A 36 -29.33 2.29 10.14
C VAL A 36 -30.03 1.45 11.20
N SER A 37 -30.07 0.13 10.99
CA SER A 37 -30.63 -0.83 11.95
C SER A 37 -29.69 -1.05 13.13
N ALA A 38 -30.20 -1.53 14.27
CA ALA A 38 -29.40 -1.67 15.49
C ALA A 38 -28.23 -2.68 15.38
N ASP A 39 -28.30 -3.63 14.45
CA ASP A 39 -27.25 -4.61 14.13
C ASP A 39 -26.22 -4.08 13.10
N ALA A 40 -26.37 -2.83 12.66
CA ALA A 40 -25.56 -2.22 11.62
C ALA A 40 -24.91 -0.91 12.08
N ILE A 41 -23.87 -0.52 11.36
CA ILE A 41 -23.26 0.81 11.43
C ILE A 41 -23.45 1.56 10.11
N GLY A 42 -23.77 2.84 10.16
CA GLY A 42 -23.66 3.74 9.01
C GLY A 42 -22.29 4.39 8.96
N VAL A 43 -21.66 4.46 7.79
CA VAL A 43 -20.38 5.15 7.57
C VAL A 43 -20.58 6.16 6.45
N ARG A 44 -20.42 7.45 6.76
CA ARG A 44 -20.51 8.54 5.79
C ARG A 44 -19.11 8.93 5.33
N LEU A 45 -18.88 8.85 4.01
CA LEU A 45 -17.61 9.24 3.40
C LEU A 45 -17.44 10.77 3.40
N VAL A 46 -16.18 11.22 3.43
CA VAL A 46 -15.82 12.63 3.24
C VAL A 46 -16.19 13.12 1.83
N GLY A 47 -16.07 12.24 0.82
CA GLY A 47 -16.30 12.56 -0.58
C GLY A 47 -17.28 11.62 -1.28
N CYS A 48 -17.19 11.57 -2.60
CA CYS A 48 -18.04 10.70 -3.41
C CYS A 48 -17.52 9.25 -3.40
N VAL A 49 -18.43 8.28 -3.47
CA VAL A 49 -18.07 6.85 -3.57
C VAL A 49 -17.28 6.54 -4.85
N VAL A 50 -17.48 7.31 -5.91
CA VAL A 50 -16.78 7.14 -7.21
C VAL A 50 -15.27 7.29 -7.05
N ASP A 51 -14.86 8.21 -6.19
CA ASP A 51 -13.47 8.60 -5.98
C ASP A 51 -12.87 7.85 -4.77
N ALA A 52 -13.66 6.97 -4.12
CA ALA A 52 -13.19 6.14 -3.03
C ALA A 52 -12.50 4.88 -3.55
N GLY A 53 -11.37 4.53 -2.93
CA GLY A 53 -10.69 3.26 -3.14
C GLY A 53 -11.41 2.08 -2.47
N VAL A 54 -10.92 0.88 -2.74
CA VAL A 54 -11.39 -0.37 -2.12
C VAL A 54 -10.95 -0.51 -0.65
N ASP A 55 -10.18 0.43 -0.14
CA ASP A 55 -9.51 0.41 1.17
C ASP A 55 -10.47 0.34 2.34
N LEU A 56 -11.51 1.17 2.34
CA LEU A 56 -12.49 1.23 3.41
C LEU A 56 -13.34 -0.05 3.49
N PRO A 57 -13.98 -0.53 2.40
CA PRO A 57 -14.74 -1.77 2.48
C PRO A 57 -13.84 -2.96 2.86
N ALA A 58 -12.59 -3.02 2.40
CA ALA A 58 -11.63 -4.04 2.84
C ALA A 58 -11.36 -3.96 4.35
N GLN A 59 -11.04 -2.78 4.88
CA GLN A 59 -10.80 -2.58 6.32
C GLN A 59 -12.02 -2.93 7.19
N LEU A 60 -13.24 -2.60 6.74
CA LEU A 60 -14.47 -2.94 7.47
C LEU A 60 -14.73 -4.45 7.50
N LEU A 61 -14.62 -5.14 6.35
CA LEU A 61 -14.80 -6.58 6.28
C LEU A 61 -13.73 -7.32 7.09
N ALA A 62 -12.46 -6.90 7.00
CA ALA A 62 -11.37 -7.46 7.77
C ALA A 62 -11.54 -7.22 9.28
N ALA A 63 -12.20 -6.13 9.69
CA ALA A 63 -12.54 -5.85 11.08
C ALA A 63 -13.64 -6.76 11.66
N GLY A 64 -14.17 -7.71 10.86
CA GLY A 64 -15.15 -8.69 11.29
C GLY A 64 -16.59 -8.35 10.91
N ILE A 65 -16.82 -7.27 10.15
CA ILE A 65 -18.16 -6.97 9.61
C ILE A 65 -18.49 -8.00 8.53
N GLY A 66 -19.65 -8.64 8.65
CA GLY A 66 -20.05 -9.70 7.73
C GLY A 66 -20.35 -9.19 6.32
N ARG A 67 -21.00 -8.03 6.21
CA ARG A 67 -21.41 -7.44 4.93
C ARG A 67 -21.28 -5.92 4.91
N VAL A 68 -20.76 -5.38 3.80
CA VAL A 68 -20.69 -3.95 3.51
C VAL A 68 -21.66 -3.60 2.39
N GLU A 69 -22.63 -2.75 2.70
CA GLU A 69 -23.71 -2.32 1.82
C GLU A 69 -23.44 -0.89 1.35
N VAL A 70 -23.32 -0.68 0.04
CA VAL A 70 -22.99 0.63 -0.55
C VAL A 70 -24.26 1.29 -1.07
N VAL A 71 -24.56 2.48 -0.55
CA VAL A 71 -25.70 3.29 -0.96
C VAL A 71 -25.40 3.99 -2.28
N ALA A 72 -26.34 3.93 -3.21
CA ALA A 72 -26.21 4.59 -4.51
C ALA A 72 -26.01 6.12 -4.38
N CYS A 73 -25.09 6.66 -5.16
CA CYS A 73 -24.86 8.10 -5.26
C CYS A 73 -25.92 8.74 -6.18
N PRO A 74 -26.73 9.72 -5.72
CA PRO A 74 -27.76 10.34 -6.55
C PRO A 74 -27.18 11.26 -7.64
N GLU A 75 -26.02 11.87 -7.40
CA GLU A 75 -25.40 12.80 -8.37
C GLU A 75 -24.65 12.09 -9.50
N ARG A 76 -24.06 10.92 -9.23
CA ARG A 76 -23.27 10.14 -10.20
C ARG A 76 -23.67 8.65 -10.16
N PRO A 77 -24.92 8.29 -10.48
CA PRO A 77 -25.44 6.94 -10.25
C PRO A 77 -24.74 5.86 -11.07
N GLY A 78 -24.45 6.12 -12.36
CA GLY A 78 -23.76 5.17 -13.24
C GLY A 78 -22.34 4.84 -12.74
N ALA A 79 -21.51 5.88 -12.59
CA ALA A 79 -20.14 5.73 -12.11
C ALA A 79 -20.06 5.12 -10.69
N ALA A 80 -20.99 5.47 -9.79
CA ALA A 80 -21.04 4.87 -8.46
C ALA A 80 -21.42 3.38 -8.51
N ALA A 81 -22.32 2.99 -9.41
CA ALA A 81 -22.68 1.60 -9.63
C ALA A 81 -21.54 0.80 -10.28
N ASP A 82 -20.78 1.39 -11.21
CA ASP A 82 -19.57 0.79 -11.77
C ASP A 82 -18.52 0.55 -10.67
N ARG A 83 -18.23 1.57 -9.86
CA ARG A 83 -17.28 1.46 -8.72
C ARG A 83 -17.72 0.40 -7.71
N THR A 84 -19.01 0.36 -7.37
CA THR A 84 -19.51 -0.66 -6.44
C THR A 84 -19.39 -2.07 -7.04
N ARG A 85 -19.65 -2.24 -8.35
CA ARG A 85 -19.46 -3.52 -9.04
C ARG A 85 -17.99 -3.95 -9.07
N GLU A 86 -17.06 -3.01 -9.21
CA GLU A 86 -15.64 -3.28 -9.05
C GLU A 86 -15.35 -3.85 -7.66
N TRP A 87 -15.80 -3.19 -6.59
CA TRP A 87 -15.61 -3.70 -5.23
C TRP A 87 -16.27 -5.05 -4.99
N VAL A 88 -17.45 -5.31 -5.53
CA VAL A 88 -18.14 -6.62 -5.43
C VAL A 88 -17.34 -7.72 -6.13
N ARG A 89 -16.65 -7.42 -7.24
CA ARG A 89 -15.78 -8.39 -7.91
C ARG A 89 -14.49 -8.65 -7.12
N THR A 90 -14.02 -7.66 -6.38
CA THR A 90 -12.79 -7.75 -5.58
C THR A 90 -13.00 -8.36 -4.19
N LEU A 91 -14.12 -8.06 -3.52
CA LEU A 91 -14.35 -8.38 -2.11
C LEU A 91 -15.66 -9.14 -1.91
N ASP A 92 -15.57 -10.33 -1.31
CA ASP A 92 -16.75 -11.09 -0.90
C ASP A 92 -17.37 -10.49 0.38
N GLY A 93 -18.65 -10.12 0.27
CA GLY A 93 -19.40 -9.44 1.32
C GLY A 93 -19.67 -7.96 1.03
N VAL A 94 -19.24 -7.42 -0.11
CA VAL A 94 -19.72 -6.11 -0.59
C VAL A 94 -21.01 -6.29 -1.39
N ALA A 95 -21.96 -5.38 -1.24
CA ALA A 95 -23.18 -5.35 -2.05
C ALA A 95 -23.67 -3.92 -2.28
N ALA A 96 -24.29 -3.65 -3.43
CA ALA A 96 -25.04 -2.44 -3.65
C ALA A 96 -26.40 -2.53 -2.95
N VAL A 97 -26.85 -1.43 -2.34
CA VAL A 97 -28.20 -1.32 -1.76
C VAL A 97 -28.89 -0.10 -2.34
N ALA A 98 -30.11 -0.32 -2.84
CA ALA A 98 -31.02 0.78 -3.15
C ALA A 98 -31.41 1.45 -1.83
N ALA A 99 -31.34 2.79 -1.77
CA ALA A 99 -31.85 3.51 -0.62
C ALA A 99 -33.35 3.19 -0.47
N ASP A 100 -33.73 2.40 0.53
CA ASP A 100 -35.12 2.17 0.89
C ASP A 100 -35.51 3.14 2.03
N PRO A 101 -36.19 4.26 1.72
CA PRO A 101 -36.59 5.24 2.72
C PRO A 101 -37.68 4.72 3.68
N HIS A 102 -38.29 3.57 3.39
CA HIS A 102 -39.41 3.02 4.15
C HIS A 102 -39.00 1.94 5.17
N ARG A 103 -37.71 1.57 5.21
CA ARG A 103 -37.19 0.60 6.19
C ARG A 103 -37.17 1.23 7.59
N ARG A 104 -38.28 1.10 8.32
CA ARG A 104 -38.42 1.57 9.70
C ARG A 104 -37.85 0.55 10.67
N GLY A 105 -36.64 0.79 11.14
CA GLY A 105 -36.13 0.12 12.35
C GLY A 105 -36.67 0.81 13.60
N HIS A 106 -37.17 0.04 14.57
CA HIS A 106 -37.60 0.58 15.87
C HIS A 106 -36.43 1.08 16.74
N ARG A 107 -35.19 0.75 16.37
CA ARG A 107 -33.94 1.25 17.00
C ARG A 107 -32.94 1.62 15.89
N SER A 108 -32.31 2.78 16.03
CA SER A 108 -31.30 3.28 15.10
C SER A 108 -29.89 2.85 15.55
N GLY A 109 -29.16 2.17 14.67
CA GLY A 109 -27.72 1.92 14.84
C GLY A 109 -26.89 3.21 14.74
N PRO A 110 -25.63 3.18 15.20
CA PRO A 110 -24.75 4.35 15.15
C PRO A 110 -24.38 4.71 13.70
N THR A 111 -24.16 6.00 13.47
CA THR A 111 -23.60 6.53 12.22
C THR A 111 -22.29 7.23 12.51
N PHE A 112 -21.26 6.89 11.76
CA PHE A 112 -19.94 7.48 11.82
C PHE A 112 -19.72 8.38 10.61
N ASP A 113 -19.50 9.67 10.84
CA ASP A 113 -19.16 10.63 9.79
C ASP A 113 -17.64 10.77 9.68
N LEU A 114 -17.05 10.34 8.56
CA LEU A 114 -15.61 10.46 8.35
C LEU A 114 -15.17 11.93 8.16
N ALA A 115 -16.07 12.84 7.78
CA ALA A 115 -15.77 14.27 7.75
C ALA A 115 -15.73 14.88 9.16
N HIS A 116 -16.49 14.30 10.09
CA HIS A 116 -16.62 14.78 11.47
C HIS A 116 -16.60 13.60 12.46
N PRO A 117 -15.44 12.94 12.66
CA PRO A 117 -15.36 11.74 13.49
C PRO A 117 -15.73 12.07 14.94
N ALA A 118 -16.94 11.70 15.33
CA ALA A 118 -17.49 11.96 16.66
C ALA A 118 -17.00 10.91 17.66
N LEU A 119 -15.74 11.04 18.09
CA LEU A 119 -15.13 10.13 19.06
C LEU A 119 -14.69 10.84 20.33
N PRO A 120 -14.78 10.17 21.51
CA PRO A 120 -14.14 10.67 22.71
C PRO A 120 -12.65 10.91 22.45
N ARG A 121 -12.14 12.10 22.81
CA ARG A 121 -10.76 12.52 22.52
C ARG A 121 -9.72 11.48 22.94
N ARG A 122 -9.95 10.77 24.05
CA ARG A 122 -9.06 9.69 24.51
C ARG A 122 -8.88 8.59 23.46
N LEU A 123 -9.96 8.12 22.83
CA LEU A 123 -9.93 7.04 21.84
C LEU A 123 -9.40 7.55 20.50
N ALA A 124 -9.69 8.81 20.17
CA ALA A 124 -9.12 9.46 18.99
C ALA A 124 -7.58 9.55 19.08
N LEU A 125 -7.06 9.81 20.29
CA LEU A 125 -5.63 9.90 20.61
C LEU A 125 -4.97 8.55 20.96
N GLY A 126 -5.70 7.45 20.88
CA GLY A 126 -5.21 6.11 21.22
C GLY A 126 -4.87 5.88 22.70
N LEU A 127 -5.51 6.64 23.60
CA LEU A 127 -5.37 6.51 25.04
C LEU A 127 -6.47 5.63 25.62
N GLY A 128 -6.07 4.62 26.42
CA GLY A 128 -6.99 3.69 27.05
C GLY A 128 -7.65 2.72 26.06
N GLU A 129 -6.91 2.36 25.01
CA GLU A 129 -7.36 1.39 24.03
C GLU A 129 -7.52 0.00 24.66
N PRO A 130 -8.63 -0.70 24.38
CA PRO A 130 -8.73 -2.11 24.73
C PRO A 130 -7.66 -2.91 23.97
N PRO A 131 -7.32 -4.12 24.45
CA PRO A 131 -6.43 -5.02 23.72
C PRO A 131 -6.86 -5.13 22.25
N LEU A 132 -5.89 -5.17 21.33
CA LEU A 132 -6.16 -5.29 19.90
C LEU A 132 -6.93 -6.59 19.62
N ARG A 133 -8.18 -6.45 19.15
CA ARG A 133 -9.06 -7.53 18.70
C ARG A 133 -9.12 -7.64 17.19
N LEU A 134 -8.79 -6.55 16.48
CA LEU A 134 -8.73 -6.54 15.03
C LEU A 134 -7.55 -7.41 14.53
N PRO A 135 -7.68 -8.04 13.36
CA PRO A 135 -6.60 -8.85 12.78
C PRO A 135 -5.45 -8.03 12.18
N PHE A 136 -5.52 -6.70 12.27
CA PHE A 136 -4.50 -5.75 11.84
C PHE A 136 -4.49 -4.53 12.76
N ASP A 137 -3.37 -3.82 12.82
CA ASP A 137 -3.19 -2.67 13.71
C ASP A 137 -3.84 -1.39 13.13
N PRO A 138 -4.85 -0.80 13.80
CA PRO A 138 -5.51 0.43 13.35
C PRO A 138 -4.64 1.70 13.48
N ALA A 139 -3.47 1.62 14.12
CA ALA A 139 -2.52 2.72 14.24
C ALA A 139 -1.54 2.82 13.05
N LEU A 140 -1.47 1.79 12.19
CA LEU A 140 -0.64 1.84 10.98
C LEU A 140 -1.11 2.98 10.04
N PRO A 141 -0.22 3.50 9.17
CA PRO A 141 -0.61 4.43 8.11
C PRO A 141 -1.72 3.85 7.23
N GLU A 142 -2.57 4.71 6.66
CA GLU A 142 -3.77 4.32 5.91
C GLU A 142 -3.50 3.24 4.85
N ARG A 143 -2.47 3.45 4.02
CA ARG A 143 -2.06 2.48 3.00
C ARG A 143 -1.66 1.13 3.62
N ASP A 144 -0.84 1.15 4.66
CA ASP A 144 -0.30 -0.07 5.27
C ASP A 144 -1.42 -0.87 5.96
N ARG A 145 -2.40 -0.17 6.56
CA ARG A 145 -3.64 -0.81 7.04
C ARG A 145 -4.45 -1.43 5.90
N ALA A 146 -4.62 -0.72 4.79
CA ALA A 146 -5.39 -1.23 3.66
C ALA A 146 -4.74 -2.51 3.09
N LEU A 147 -3.41 -2.52 2.95
CA LEU A 147 -2.66 -3.72 2.57
C LEU A 147 -2.84 -4.86 3.58
N ALA A 148 -2.75 -4.58 4.88
CA ALA A 148 -2.96 -5.58 5.92
C ALA A 148 -4.38 -6.17 5.88
N ALA A 149 -5.40 -5.32 5.75
CA ALA A 149 -6.80 -5.75 5.64
C ALA A 149 -7.05 -6.61 4.40
N LEU A 150 -6.49 -6.21 3.24
CA LEU A 150 -6.60 -6.99 2.00
C LEU A 150 -5.94 -8.36 2.12
N ARG A 151 -4.78 -8.46 2.79
CA ARG A 151 -4.10 -9.73 3.05
C ARG A 151 -4.91 -10.65 3.97
N VAL A 152 -5.45 -10.10 5.06
CA VAL A 152 -6.37 -10.83 5.95
C VAL A 152 -7.56 -11.40 5.17
N LEU A 153 -8.16 -10.60 4.28
CA LEU A 153 -9.29 -11.06 3.47
C LEU A 153 -8.88 -12.08 2.40
N ALA A 154 -7.71 -11.92 1.78
CA ALA A 154 -7.19 -12.87 0.80
C ALA A 154 -6.90 -14.23 1.44
N ASP A 155 -6.26 -14.25 2.62
CA ASP A 155 -6.00 -15.48 3.39
C ASP A 155 -7.30 -16.17 3.81
N ALA A 156 -8.37 -15.41 4.04
CA ALA A 156 -9.70 -15.92 4.32
C ALA A 156 -10.51 -16.32 3.06
N GLY A 157 -9.94 -16.17 1.85
CA GLY A 157 -10.64 -16.43 0.59
C GLY A 157 -11.76 -15.43 0.25
N ARG A 158 -11.77 -14.28 0.92
CA ARG A 158 -12.78 -13.20 0.79
C ARG A 158 -12.32 -12.01 -0.05
N ALA A 159 -11.10 -12.03 -0.57
CA ALA A 159 -10.62 -11.05 -1.54
C ALA A 159 -10.06 -11.75 -2.79
N HIS A 160 -10.48 -11.29 -3.97
CA HIS A 160 -9.97 -11.73 -5.26
C HIS A 160 -8.89 -10.75 -5.74
N LEU A 161 -7.64 -11.13 -5.51
CA LEU A 161 -6.48 -10.37 -5.96
C LEU A 161 -6.12 -10.76 -7.41
N PRO A 162 -5.72 -9.81 -8.26
CA PRO A 162 -5.44 -10.07 -9.67
C PRO A 162 -4.26 -11.03 -9.84
N GLU A 163 -4.36 -11.95 -10.80
CA GLU A 163 -3.31 -12.95 -11.07
C GLU A 163 -2.05 -12.34 -11.71
N SER A 164 -2.19 -11.18 -12.37
CA SER A 164 -1.12 -10.44 -13.01
C SER A 164 -1.18 -8.97 -12.64
N ALA A 165 -0.02 -8.30 -12.67
CA ALA A 165 0.03 -6.85 -12.48
C ALA A 165 -0.76 -6.17 -13.62
N GLY A 166 -1.82 -5.46 -13.25
CA GLY A 166 -2.68 -4.74 -14.20
C GLY A 166 -2.21 -3.29 -14.40
N GLU A 167 -2.39 -2.77 -15.61
CA GLU A 167 -2.16 -1.34 -15.93
C GLU A 167 -3.36 -0.45 -15.57
N GLU A 168 -4.46 -1.04 -15.10
CA GLU A 168 -5.73 -0.36 -14.83
C GLU A 168 -5.99 -0.24 -13.33
N GLY A 169 -6.09 0.98 -12.81
CA GLY A 169 -6.42 1.28 -11.42
C GLY A 169 -5.57 2.41 -10.83
N ASP A 170 -5.86 2.78 -9.58
CA ASP A 170 -5.11 3.82 -8.88
C ASP A 170 -3.68 3.32 -8.55
N PRO A 171 -2.62 4.06 -8.96
CA PRO A 171 -1.25 3.60 -8.81
C PRO A 171 -0.83 3.60 -7.34
N ALA A 172 -0.57 2.42 -6.80
CA ALA A 172 -0.03 2.24 -5.46
C ALA A 172 1.51 2.19 -5.47
N ALA A 173 2.13 1.52 -6.43
CA ALA A 173 3.60 1.43 -6.52
C ALA A 173 4.06 1.39 -7.98
N THR A 174 5.34 1.64 -8.23
CA THR A 174 5.93 1.42 -9.56
C THR A 174 6.41 -0.03 -9.68
N LEU A 175 6.08 -0.69 -10.78
CA LEU A 175 6.72 -1.96 -11.14
C LEU A 175 8.12 -1.69 -11.66
N LEU A 176 9.13 -2.31 -11.05
CA LEU A 176 10.53 -2.20 -11.46
C LEU A 176 10.99 -3.47 -12.16
N ALA A 177 11.78 -3.31 -13.22
CA ALA A 177 12.57 -4.36 -13.84
C ALA A 177 14.07 -4.05 -13.62
N ALA A 178 14.88 -5.11 -13.54
CA ALA A 178 16.32 -4.98 -13.41
C ALA A 178 17.09 -5.82 -14.44
N SER A 179 18.14 -5.25 -15.01
CA SER A 179 19.07 -5.94 -15.91
C SER A 179 20.47 -5.32 -15.78
N GLY A 180 21.53 -6.13 -15.72
CA GLY A 180 22.90 -5.61 -15.53
C GLY A 180 23.19 -5.06 -14.12
N CYS A 181 22.46 -5.51 -13.10
CA CYS A 181 22.74 -5.12 -11.71
C CYS A 181 24.12 -5.63 -11.25
N THR A 182 24.90 -4.77 -10.61
CA THR A 182 26.21 -5.10 -10.02
C THR A 182 26.18 -5.24 -8.51
N ALA A 183 25.00 -5.17 -7.89
CA ALA A 183 24.82 -5.19 -6.44
C ALA A 183 25.62 -4.10 -5.68
N CYS A 184 25.80 -2.91 -6.27
CA CYS A 184 26.52 -1.80 -5.63
C CYS A 184 25.73 -1.08 -4.49
N GLY A 185 24.43 -1.35 -4.37
CA GLY A 185 23.56 -0.81 -3.32
C GLY A 185 23.25 0.70 -3.41
N VAL A 186 23.59 1.38 -4.50
CA VAL A 186 23.25 2.81 -4.68
C VAL A 186 21.73 3.02 -4.70
N CYS A 187 20.99 2.11 -5.35
CA CYS A 187 19.54 2.17 -5.44
C CYS A 187 18.84 2.05 -4.07
N VAL A 188 19.39 1.25 -3.16
CA VAL A 188 18.94 1.11 -1.77
C VAL A 188 19.06 2.45 -1.04
N ARG A 189 20.27 3.05 -1.05
CA ARG A 189 20.52 4.36 -0.42
C ARG A 189 19.77 5.52 -1.06
N ALA A 190 19.41 5.40 -2.33
CA ALA A 190 18.69 6.42 -3.07
C ALA A 190 17.20 6.46 -2.74
N CYS A 191 16.61 5.37 -2.24
CA CYS A 191 15.19 5.32 -1.96
C CYS A 191 14.88 5.99 -0.61
N PRO A 192 14.05 7.06 -0.57
CA PRO A 192 13.71 7.74 0.68
C PRO A 192 12.73 6.96 1.57
N HIS A 193 12.20 5.84 1.06
CA HIS A 193 11.20 5.01 1.74
C HIS A 193 11.69 3.58 1.98
N ASP A 194 12.99 3.33 1.83
CA ASP A 194 13.59 1.99 2.02
C ASP A 194 12.90 0.88 1.21
N ALA A 195 12.34 1.22 0.04
CA ALA A 195 11.59 0.28 -0.80
C ALA A 195 12.49 -0.72 -1.56
N LEU A 196 13.81 -0.62 -1.41
CA LEU A 196 14.77 -1.53 -2.00
C LEU A 196 15.70 -2.03 -0.91
N VAL A 197 15.92 -3.33 -0.87
CA VAL A 197 16.84 -3.99 0.07
C VAL A 197 17.84 -4.82 -0.72
N LEU A 198 19.09 -4.83 -0.26
CA LEU A 198 20.14 -5.65 -0.83
C LEU A 198 20.69 -6.55 0.28
N ASP A 199 20.33 -7.83 0.21
CA ASP A 199 20.74 -8.84 1.17
C ASP A 199 21.94 -9.63 0.64
N LEU A 200 22.87 -10.02 1.50
CA LEU A 200 24.01 -10.87 1.16
C LEU A 200 23.90 -12.20 1.91
N ALA A 201 23.75 -13.30 1.17
CA ALA A 201 23.73 -14.65 1.71
C ALA A 201 24.55 -15.58 0.80
N ASP A 202 25.41 -16.41 1.39
CA ASP A 202 26.20 -17.43 0.66
C ASP A 202 26.98 -16.89 -0.56
N GLY A 203 27.49 -15.66 -0.46
CA GLY A 203 28.22 -14.99 -1.55
C GLY A 203 27.33 -14.49 -2.68
N VAL A 204 26.01 -14.50 -2.53
CA VAL A 204 25.06 -13.94 -3.48
C VAL A 204 24.41 -12.70 -2.86
N SER A 205 24.51 -11.58 -3.58
CA SER A 205 23.79 -10.35 -3.25
C SER A 205 22.46 -10.32 -3.99
N THR A 206 21.35 -10.28 -3.26
CA THR A 206 19.99 -10.28 -3.81
C THR A 206 19.33 -8.94 -3.60
N LEU A 207 18.99 -8.26 -4.70
CA LEU A 207 18.24 -7.00 -4.69
C LEU A 207 16.74 -7.31 -4.69
N ARG A 208 16.03 -6.89 -3.65
CA ARG A 208 14.58 -7.05 -3.49
C ARG A 208 13.89 -5.69 -3.52
N HIS A 209 12.70 -5.66 -4.11
CA HIS A 209 11.81 -4.51 -4.16
C HIS A 209 10.63 -4.75 -3.21
N LEU A 210 10.60 -3.97 -2.12
CA LEU A 210 9.51 -3.91 -1.15
C LEU A 210 8.42 -2.97 -1.70
N ARG A 211 7.47 -3.54 -2.44
CA ARG A 211 6.39 -2.82 -3.11
C ARG A 211 5.44 -2.11 -2.14
N ASP A 212 5.33 -2.65 -0.92
CA ASP A 212 4.55 -2.06 0.17
C ASP A 212 5.07 -0.67 0.55
N ALA A 213 6.40 -0.52 0.56
CA ALA A 213 7.09 0.70 0.93
C ALA A 213 7.35 1.65 -0.27
N CYS A 214 7.20 1.16 -1.51
CA CYS A 214 7.40 1.97 -2.70
C CYS A 214 6.37 3.10 -2.81
N ARG A 215 6.84 4.32 -3.10
CA ARG A 215 6.02 5.53 -3.35
C ARG A 215 6.21 6.11 -4.76
N GLY A 216 7.00 5.45 -5.60
CA GLY A 216 7.15 5.82 -7.00
C GLY A 216 8.05 7.03 -7.27
N ASP A 217 8.99 7.37 -6.36
CA ASP A 217 9.88 8.54 -6.55
C ASP A 217 10.91 8.37 -7.66
N LEU A 218 11.17 7.12 -8.07
CA LEU A 218 12.14 6.71 -9.10
C LEU A 218 13.58 7.19 -8.88
N ALA A 219 13.95 7.57 -7.65
CA ALA A 219 15.33 7.93 -7.32
C ALA A 219 16.30 6.77 -7.56
N CYS A 220 15.86 5.53 -7.29
CA CYS A 220 16.62 4.31 -7.54
C CYS A 220 16.97 4.11 -9.02
N VAL A 221 16.07 4.47 -9.93
CA VAL A 221 16.27 4.42 -11.39
C VAL A 221 17.25 5.54 -11.79
N ARG A 222 16.97 6.77 -11.37
CA ARG A 222 17.79 7.95 -11.74
C ARG A 222 19.24 7.86 -11.27
N LEU A 223 19.48 7.30 -10.09
CA LEU A 223 20.79 7.29 -9.44
C LEU A 223 21.56 5.97 -9.64
N CYS A 224 20.98 4.99 -10.35
CA CYS A 224 21.69 3.74 -10.63
C CYS A 224 22.89 3.99 -11.57
N PRO A 225 24.14 3.77 -11.13
CA PRO A 225 25.32 4.06 -11.95
C PRO A 225 25.41 3.14 -13.17
N GLU A 226 24.91 1.90 -13.04
CA GLU A 226 24.87 0.89 -14.11
C GLU A 226 23.65 1.04 -15.03
N ARG A 227 22.71 1.94 -14.71
CA ARG A 227 21.39 2.04 -15.36
C ARG A 227 20.64 0.70 -15.36
N ALA A 228 20.83 -0.07 -14.30
CA ALA A 228 20.34 -1.44 -14.21
C ALA A 228 18.86 -1.54 -13.83
N LEU A 229 18.18 -0.43 -13.53
CA LEU A 229 16.78 -0.40 -13.12
C LEU A 229 15.96 0.42 -14.11
N ALA A 230 14.76 -0.06 -14.43
CA ALA A 230 13.80 0.65 -15.28
C ALA A 230 12.37 0.51 -14.74
N PRO A 231 11.51 1.53 -14.89
CA PRO A 231 10.07 1.37 -14.68
C PRO A 231 9.49 0.45 -15.76
N ALA A 232 8.68 -0.51 -15.36
CA ALA A 232 8.06 -1.51 -16.22
C ALA A 232 6.52 -1.50 -16.13
N GLY A 233 5.95 -0.54 -15.39
CA GLY A 233 4.51 -0.39 -15.22
C GLY A 233 4.15 0.21 -13.86
N VAL A 234 2.86 0.19 -13.54
CA VAL A 234 2.31 0.55 -12.24
C VAL A 234 1.73 -0.69 -11.56
N LEU A 235 1.62 -0.64 -10.25
CA LEU A 235 0.97 -1.65 -9.41
C LEU A 235 -0.17 -0.98 -8.68
N THR A 236 -1.36 -1.57 -8.75
CA THR A 236 -2.49 -1.19 -7.92
C THR A 236 -2.30 -1.68 -6.48
N LEU A 237 -3.17 -1.26 -5.57
CA LEU A 237 -3.10 -1.75 -4.20
C LEU A 237 -3.32 -3.26 -4.10
N LEU A 238 -4.16 -3.84 -4.96
CA LEU A 238 -4.41 -5.28 -4.99
C LEU A 238 -3.17 -6.06 -5.45
N ASP A 239 -2.41 -5.52 -6.40
CA ASP A 239 -1.14 -6.11 -6.84
C ASP A 239 -0.11 -6.17 -5.70
N VAL A 240 -0.03 -5.08 -4.93
CA VAL A 240 0.87 -4.95 -3.78
C VAL A 240 0.43 -5.84 -2.62
N ALA A 241 -0.89 -5.95 -2.38
CA ALA A 241 -1.43 -6.84 -1.37
C ALA A 241 -1.05 -8.30 -1.65
N ARG A 242 -1.11 -8.72 -2.93
CA ARG A 242 -0.78 -10.08 -3.38
C ARG A 242 0.71 -10.40 -3.25
N GLU A 243 1.56 -9.54 -3.80
CA GLU A 243 3.00 -9.75 -3.85
C GLU A 243 3.70 -8.46 -3.40
N GLY A 244 3.82 -8.31 -2.08
CA GLY A 244 4.41 -7.12 -1.46
C GLY A 244 5.92 -7.00 -1.60
N THR A 245 6.60 -8.09 -1.98
CA THR A 245 8.05 -8.11 -2.20
C THR A 245 8.38 -8.93 -3.43
N ARG A 246 9.27 -8.40 -4.27
CA ARG A 246 9.77 -9.11 -5.46
C ARG A 246 11.29 -9.05 -5.56
N GLU A 247 11.90 -10.15 -5.92
CA GLU A 247 13.32 -10.17 -6.30
C GLU A 247 13.51 -9.52 -7.68
N LEU A 248 14.45 -8.57 -7.75
CA LEU A 248 14.79 -7.88 -8.99
C LEU A 248 16.04 -8.47 -9.65
N ALA A 249 17.05 -8.81 -8.85
CA ALA A 249 18.30 -9.38 -9.33
C ALA A 249 19.00 -10.17 -8.22
N ALA A 250 19.69 -11.24 -8.61
CA ALA A 250 20.63 -11.96 -7.77
C ALA A 250 22.00 -11.96 -8.48
N VAL A 251 23.04 -11.56 -7.75
CA VAL A 251 24.39 -11.39 -8.30
C VAL A 251 25.38 -12.11 -7.41
N SER A 252 26.16 -13.03 -7.97
CA SER A 252 27.30 -13.61 -7.27
C SER A 252 28.33 -12.52 -6.99
N THR A 253 28.59 -12.25 -5.72
CA THR A 253 29.45 -11.17 -5.24
C THR A 253 30.54 -11.68 -4.33
N ARG A 254 31.61 -10.91 -4.23
CA ARG A 254 32.64 -11.12 -3.21
C ARG A 254 33.13 -9.79 -2.65
N ALA A 255 33.71 -9.85 -1.46
CA ALA A 255 34.41 -8.72 -0.88
C ALA A 255 35.71 -8.46 -1.65
N CYS A 256 35.91 -7.23 -2.10
CA CYS A 256 37.16 -6.77 -2.68
C CYS A 256 38.31 -6.96 -1.69
N ARG A 257 39.42 -7.60 -2.11
CA ARG A 257 40.59 -7.82 -1.22
C ARG A 257 41.24 -6.55 -0.69
N ARG A 258 40.99 -5.39 -1.32
CA ARG A 258 41.58 -4.11 -0.93
C ARG A 258 40.67 -3.23 -0.07
N CYS A 259 39.38 -3.08 -0.45
CA CYS A 259 38.47 -2.15 0.23
C CYS A 259 37.28 -2.83 0.93
N GLY A 260 37.13 -4.15 0.80
CA GLY A 260 36.04 -4.91 1.41
C GLY A 260 34.65 -4.73 0.76
N THR A 261 34.49 -3.78 -0.17
CA THR A 261 33.22 -3.57 -0.88
C THR A 261 32.80 -4.82 -1.65
N GLN A 262 31.51 -5.16 -1.58
CA GLN A 262 30.93 -6.22 -2.40
C GLN A 262 30.91 -5.80 -3.88
N HIS A 263 31.36 -6.69 -4.74
CA HIS A 263 31.31 -6.50 -6.19
C HIS A 263 31.11 -7.84 -6.91
N PRO A 264 30.66 -7.83 -8.17
CA PRO A 264 30.49 -9.05 -8.94
C PRO A 264 31.77 -9.89 -8.99
N VAL A 265 31.64 -11.20 -8.80
CA VAL A 265 32.78 -12.14 -8.87
C VAL A 265 33.47 -12.12 -10.23
N ALA A 266 32.74 -11.77 -11.29
CA ALA A 266 33.24 -11.63 -12.65
C ALA A 266 34.33 -10.54 -12.79
N ASP A 267 34.37 -9.56 -11.88
CA ASP A 267 35.37 -8.48 -11.91
C ASP A 267 36.73 -8.88 -11.31
N GLY A 268 36.87 -10.12 -10.80
CA GLY A 268 38.11 -10.65 -10.25
C GLY A 268 38.23 -10.48 -8.72
N GLU A 269 39.45 -10.27 -8.20
CA GLU A 269 39.72 -10.16 -6.75
C GLU A 269 39.61 -8.73 -6.19
N LEU A 270 39.58 -7.74 -7.10
CA LEU A 270 39.50 -6.31 -6.77
C LEU A 270 38.28 -5.72 -7.46
N CYS A 271 37.54 -4.85 -6.76
CA CYS A 271 36.43 -4.13 -7.36
C CYS A 271 36.91 -3.19 -8.49
N PRO A 272 36.04 -2.81 -9.45
CA PRO A 272 36.41 -1.96 -10.59
C PRO A 272 37.14 -0.67 -10.21
N THR A 273 36.76 -0.04 -9.09
CA THR A 273 37.43 1.17 -8.58
C THR A 273 38.83 0.90 -8.05
N CYS A 274 39.03 -0.22 -7.32
CA CYS A 274 40.34 -0.59 -6.80
C CYS A 274 41.29 -1.02 -7.91
N THR A 275 40.79 -1.75 -8.90
CA THR A 275 41.51 -2.12 -10.12
C THR A 275 41.96 -0.87 -10.88
N PHE A 276 41.05 0.08 -11.12
CA PHE A 276 41.39 1.35 -11.78
C PHE A 276 42.45 2.15 -11.02
N ARG A 277 42.33 2.27 -9.70
CA ARG A 277 43.34 2.98 -8.88
C ARG A 277 44.69 2.29 -8.86
N ALA A 278 44.75 0.97 -9.04
CA ALA A 278 46.01 0.24 -9.12
C ALA A 278 46.74 0.49 -10.45
N THR A 279 46.01 0.62 -11.56
CA THR A 279 46.59 0.87 -12.89
C THR A 279 46.71 2.35 -13.23
N SER A 280 46.08 3.24 -12.47
CA SER A 280 46.05 4.69 -12.72
C SER A 280 46.03 5.46 -11.40
N ALA A 281 47.16 5.48 -10.68
CA ALA A 281 47.27 6.06 -9.34
C ALA A 281 46.80 7.52 -9.21
N PHE A 282 47.00 8.33 -10.27
CA PHE A 282 46.58 9.73 -10.35
C PHE A 282 45.46 9.97 -11.37
N GLY A 283 44.87 8.90 -11.92
CA GLY A 283 43.82 9.03 -12.92
C GLY A 283 42.47 9.40 -12.30
N SER A 284 41.71 10.26 -12.97
CA SER A 284 40.29 10.51 -12.68
C SER A 284 39.43 9.99 -13.83
N ARG A 285 38.33 9.32 -13.52
CA ARG A 285 37.25 9.06 -14.48
C ARG A 285 36.06 9.91 -14.13
N LEU A 286 35.56 10.63 -15.12
CA LEU A 286 34.26 11.28 -15.05
C LEU A 286 33.16 10.22 -14.98
N PRO A 287 32.08 10.44 -14.20
CA PRO A 287 30.91 9.58 -14.24
C PRO A 287 30.36 9.49 -15.68
N PRO A 288 29.78 8.34 -16.08
CA PRO A 288 29.12 8.24 -17.37
C PRO A 288 28.04 9.33 -17.53
N GLY A 289 28.14 10.16 -18.56
CA GLY A 289 27.15 11.21 -18.87
C GLY A 289 27.50 12.63 -18.40
N THR A 290 28.61 12.84 -17.68
CA THR A 290 29.11 14.19 -17.40
C THR A 290 30.00 14.68 -18.55
N ARG A 291 29.63 15.80 -19.18
CA ARG A 291 30.55 16.53 -20.07
C ARG A 291 31.52 17.35 -19.23
N PRO A 292 32.82 17.40 -19.57
CA PRO A 292 33.73 18.35 -18.96
C PRO A 292 33.21 19.78 -19.22
N PRO A 293 33.35 20.71 -18.26
CA PRO A 293 33.11 22.12 -18.54
C PRO A 293 34.08 22.55 -19.64
N GLY A 294 33.52 23.04 -20.75
CA GLY A 294 34.27 23.64 -21.85
C GLY A 294 34.75 25.04 -21.50
#